data_AF-A0A1R3UZS3-F1
#
_entry.id   AF-A0A1R3UZS3-F1
#
_cell.length_a   1.000
_cell.length_b   1.000
_cell.length_c   1.000
_cell.angle_alpha   90.00
_cell.angle_beta   90.00
_cell.angle_gamma   90.00
#
_symmetry.space_group_name_H-M   'P 1'
#
loop_
_entity.id
_entity.type
_entity.pdbx_description
1 polymer ?
#
loop_
_entity_poly.entity_id
_entity_poly.type
_entity_poly.pdbx_seq_one_letter_code
_entity_poly.pdbx_strand_id
1 'polypeptide(L)'
;MPNITVRAAAEGMPAINRRRLLNLTGAGLALAATSAAVRNASAAPAPAEHPDAELFRLDQEMEKAHARMETASESNSALSDKLEALLPPRPLHPTDWKSPLMPAHLKQLEDDALKTMSFHDVCTKDWKPEPVRAWREEIKREKAQVEATWEEWSALRDERYREHNYDALEEAFNAHSNEEWEIGMRICAIPAQTLEGMAVKLRVSDRLGLEDFAGRAFQRRRRTGARLPTHGRKPNGFGTTAAEATSTNPPHTSKPAASRW
;
A
#
# COMPACT_ATOMS: atom_id res chain seq x y z
N MET A 1 -23.13 14.59 43.38
CA MET A 1 -23.02 14.00 42.04
C MET A 1 -21.75 14.54 41.40
N PRO A 2 -20.75 13.71 41.06
CA PRO A 2 -19.49 14.19 40.50
C PRO A 2 -19.61 14.43 38.98
N ASN A 3 -18.98 15.52 38.55
CA ASN A 3 -18.83 15.96 37.16
C ASN A 3 -17.79 15.10 36.44
N ILE A 4 -18.18 14.38 35.39
CA ILE A 4 -17.26 13.66 34.50
C ILE A 4 -16.81 14.61 33.40
N THR A 5 -15.51 14.91 33.36
CA THR A 5 -14.85 15.57 32.25
C THR A 5 -14.66 14.58 31.09
N VAL A 6 -15.27 14.90 29.95
CA VAL A 6 -15.12 14.16 28.70
C VAL A 6 -13.72 14.45 28.14
N ARG A 7 -12.87 13.42 28.07
CA ARG A 7 -11.62 13.44 27.27
C ARG A 7 -12.00 13.40 25.79
N ALA A 8 -11.60 14.43 25.05
CA ALA A 8 -11.65 14.42 23.60
C ALA A 8 -10.74 13.30 23.06
N ALA A 9 -11.35 12.34 22.37
CA ALA A 9 -10.65 11.32 21.60
C ALA A 9 -9.99 11.98 20.39
N ALA A 10 -8.65 11.95 20.34
CA ALA A 10 -7.88 12.21 19.14
C ALA A 10 -7.95 10.97 18.22
N GLU A 11 -9.14 10.65 17.71
CA GLU A 11 -9.34 9.62 16.69
C GLU A 11 -9.40 10.29 15.32
N GLY A 12 -8.28 10.26 14.59
CA GLY A 12 -8.24 10.84 13.25
C GLY A 12 -6.89 10.83 12.55
N MET A 13 -6.00 9.88 12.85
CA MET A 13 -4.79 9.66 12.05
C MET A 13 -4.88 8.25 11.45
N PRO A 14 -4.83 8.11 10.11
CA PRO A 14 -4.84 6.79 9.51
C PRO A 14 -3.57 6.07 9.93
N ALA A 15 -3.71 4.96 10.66
CA ALA A 15 -2.65 3.99 10.86
C ALA A 15 -2.28 3.42 9.48
N ILE A 16 -1.35 4.08 8.78
CA ILE A 16 -0.79 3.62 7.52
C ILE A 16 0.00 2.36 7.87
N ASN A 17 -0.48 1.20 7.45
CA ASN A 17 0.26 -0.05 7.55
C ASN A 17 1.39 -0.01 6.48
N ARG A 18 2.50 0.65 6.83
CA ARG A 18 3.60 1.05 5.93
C ARG A 18 4.50 -0.09 5.45
N ARG A 19 4.34 -1.30 5.99
CA ARG A 19 5.02 -2.52 5.47
C ARG A 19 4.78 -2.76 3.98
N ARG A 20 3.70 -2.23 3.39
CA ARG A 20 3.43 -2.32 1.95
C ARG A 20 4.15 -1.27 1.09
N LEU A 21 4.71 -0.22 1.68
CA LEU A 21 5.42 0.83 0.96
C LEU A 21 6.85 0.41 0.60
N LEU A 22 7.51 -0.37 1.48
CA LEU A 22 8.91 -0.79 1.29
C LEU A 22 9.10 -1.91 0.27
N ASN A 23 8.07 -2.71 -0.03
CA ASN A 23 8.17 -3.75 -1.07
C ASN A 23 8.21 -3.18 -2.50
N LEU A 24 8.15 -1.86 -2.70
CA LEU A 24 8.16 -1.20 -4.01
C LEU A 24 9.35 -0.27 -4.26
N THR A 25 10.15 0.06 -3.24
CA THR A 25 11.35 0.92 -3.35
C THR A 25 12.67 0.15 -3.40
N GLY A 26 12.63 -1.13 -3.77
CA GLY A 26 13.82 -1.98 -3.97
C GLY A 26 14.56 -1.78 -5.30
N ALA A 27 14.61 -0.57 -5.84
CA ALA A 27 15.38 -0.25 -7.04
C ALA A 27 16.34 0.92 -6.74
N GLY A 28 17.63 0.59 -6.67
CA GLY A 28 18.67 1.43 -6.10
C GLY A 28 19.00 2.70 -6.89
N LEU A 29 19.65 3.63 -6.18
CA LEU A 29 20.38 4.74 -6.78
C LEU A 29 21.45 5.24 -5.80
N ALA A 30 22.68 4.77 -6.02
CA ALA A 30 23.88 5.38 -5.47
C ALA A 30 24.33 6.49 -6.42
N LEU A 31 24.33 7.75 -5.96
CA LEU A 31 25.08 8.81 -6.63
C LEU A 31 25.65 9.79 -5.59
N ALA A 32 26.96 9.70 -5.40
CA ALA A 32 27.74 10.66 -4.64
C ALA A 32 27.96 11.92 -5.48
N ALA A 33 27.58 13.08 -4.94
CA ALA A 33 27.96 14.39 -5.48
C ALA A 33 28.80 15.14 -4.44
N THR A 34 30.12 14.94 -4.50
CA THR A 34 31.11 15.76 -3.81
C THR A 34 31.30 17.07 -4.57
N SER A 35 30.70 18.17 -4.10
CA SER A 35 31.04 19.51 -4.59
C SER A 35 32.16 20.11 -3.75
N ALA A 36 33.40 19.97 -4.21
CA ALA A 36 34.55 20.69 -3.68
C ALA A 36 34.57 22.12 -4.25
N ALA A 37 34.32 23.12 -3.40
CA ALA A 37 34.46 24.52 -3.79
C ALA A 37 35.90 25.00 -3.56
N VAL A 38 36.61 25.25 -4.65
CA VAL A 38 37.91 25.95 -4.67
C VAL A 38 37.69 27.40 -4.23
N ARG A 39 38.33 27.82 -3.13
CA ARG A 39 38.34 29.23 -2.70
C ARG A 39 39.51 29.97 -3.33
N ASN A 40 39.22 30.87 -4.26
CA ASN A 40 40.12 31.97 -4.61
C ASN A 40 39.88 33.15 -3.67
N ALA A 41 40.95 33.66 -3.08
CA ALA A 41 40.92 34.82 -2.20
C ALA A 41 40.81 36.11 -3.04
N SER A 42 39.73 36.87 -2.86
CA SER A 42 39.65 38.31 -3.08
C SER A 42 38.45 38.86 -2.31
N ALA A 43 38.62 40.01 -1.68
CA ALA A 43 37.66 40.62 -0.76
C ALA A 43 36.24 40.73 -1.37
N ALA A 44 35.23 40.16 -0.70
CA ALA A 44 33.84 40.17 -1.16
C ALA A 44 32.86 40.28 0.02
N PRO A 45 31.62 40.78 -0.22
CA PRO A 45 30.60 41.02 0.81
C PRO A 45 30.22 39.69 1.49
N ALA A 46 29.59 39.76 2.66
CA ALA A 46 29.06 38.59 3.37
C ALA A 46 28.40 37.62 2.37
N PRO A 47 28.66 36.30 2.47
CA PRO A 47 28.18 35.33 1.49
C PRO A 47 26.65 35.48 1.40
N ALA A 48 26.17 35.90 0.23
CA ALA A 48 24.75 35.94 -0.05
C ALA A 48 24.23 34.51 0.17
N GLU A 49 23.42 34.32 1.21
CA GLU A 49 22.79 33.05 1.49
C GLU A 49 21.99 32.65 0.25
N HIS A 50 22.18 31.41 -0.22
CA HIS A 50 21.44 30.89 -1.36
C HIS A 50 19.94 30.98 -1.05
N PRO A 51 19.09 31.47 -1.99
CA PRO A 51 17.66 31.66 -1.71
C PRO A 51 16.94 30.37 -1.29
N ASP A 52 17.46 29.21 -1.71
CA ASP A 52 17.00 27.88 -1.34
C ASP A 52 17.90 27.15 -0.32
N ALA A 53 18.73 27.87 0.46
CA ALA A 53 19.64 27.25 1.43
C ALA A 53 18.92 26.35 2.46
N GLU A 54 17.69 26.72 2.86
CA GLU A 54 16.87 25.91 3.75
C GLU A 54 16.44 24.58 3.12
N LEU A 55 16.11 24.58 1.81
CA LEU A 55 15.76 23.35 1.09
C LEU A 55 16.94 22.37 1.07
N PHE A 56 18.15 22.86 0.80
CA PHE A 56 19.35 21.99 0.81
C PHE A 56 19.68 21.47 2.21
N ARG A 57 19.49 22.29 3.25
CA ARG A 57 19.68 21.84 4.64
C ARG A 57 18.72 20.72 4.99
N LEU A 58 17.43 20.88 4.64
CA LEU A 58 16.41 19.87 4.90
C LEU A 58 16.61 18.61 4.05
N ASP A 59 17.09 18.74 2.80
CA ASP A 59 17.45 17.59 1.96
C ASP A 59 18.52 16.73 2.65
N GLN A 60 19.58 17.36 3.18
CA GLN A 60 20.61 16.66 3.96
C GLN A 60 20.06 16.06 5.27
N GLU A 61 19.11 16.73 5.93
CA GLU A 61 18.46 16.20 7.14
C GLU A 61 17.61 14.96 6.81
N MET A 62 16.91 14.99 5.66
CA MET A 62 16.13 13.87 5.15
C MET A 62 17.02 12.68 4.79
N GLU A 63 18.17 12.90 4.14
CA GLU A 63 19.15 11.83 3.87
C GLU A 63 19.64 11.16 5.17
N LYS A 64 19.88 11.95 6.23
CA LYS A 64 20.28 11.40 7.53
C LYS A 64 19.13 10.66 8.23
N ALA A 65 17.90 11.13 8.10
CA ALA A 65 16.72 10.42 8.61
C ALA A 65 16.50 9.11 7.85
N HIS A 66 16.63 9.13 6.53
CA HIS A 66 16.56 7.96 5.67
C HIS A 66 17.63 6.92 6.03
N ALA A 67 18.89 7.32 6.20
CA ALA A 67 19.96 6.41 6.62
C ALA A 67 19.69 5.74 7.98
N ARG A 68 19.08 6.48 8.93
CA ARG A 68 18.64 5.92 10.22
C ARG A 68 17.48 4.93 10.05
N MET A 69 16.50 5.26 9.21
CA MET A 69 15.39 4.38 8.88
C MET A 69 15.89 3.07 8.23
N GLU A 70 16.78 3.15 7.25
CA GLU A 70 17.37 1.97 6.60
C GLU A 70 18.14 1.09 7.59
N THR A 71 18.96 1.69 8.45
CA THR A 71 19.68 0.95 9.50
C THR A 71 18.72 0.21 10.44
N ALA A 72 17.60 0.85 10.81
CA ALA A 72 16.56 0.22 11.62
C ALA A 72 15.82 -0.88 10.84
N SER A 73 15.56 -0.68 9.55
CA SER A 73 14.96 -1.67 8.65
C SER A 73 15.81 -2.94 8.56
N GLU A 74 17.11 -2.79 8.30
CA GLU A 74 18.07 -3.88 8.24
C GLU A 74 18.15 -4.63 9.57
N SER A 75 18.16 -3.90 10.69
CA SER A 75 18.16 -4.49 12.03
C SER A 75 16.89 -5.30 12.29
N ASN A 76 15.72 -4.79 11.88
CA ASN A 76 14.43 -5.47 12.00
C ASN A 76 14.36 -6.71 11.12
N SER A 77 14.84 -6.62 9.88
CA SER A 77 14.91 -7.77 8.96
C SER A 77 15.83 -8.85 9.51
N ALA A 78 17.04 -8.47 9.93
CA ALA A 78 18.01 -9.42 10.46
C ALA A 78 17.52 -10.11 11.75
N LEU A 79 16.77 -9.41 12.60
CA LEU A 79 16.13 -10.03 13.76
C LEU A 79 14.98 -10.94 13.32
N SER A 80 14.11 -10.48 12.43
CA SER A 80 12.99 -11.27 11.88
C SER A 80 13.49 -12.60 11.30
N ASP A 81 14.54 -12.57 10.48
CA ASP A 81 15.13 -13.75 9.85
C ASP A 81 15.69 -14.73 10.90
N LYS A 82 16.36 -14.21 11.93
CA LYS A 82 16.86 -15.03 13.05
C LYS A 82 15.72 -15.67 13.84
N LEU A 83 14.63 -14.93 14.08
CA LEU A 83 13.47 -15.45 14.78
C LEU A 83 12.75 -16.51 13.94
N GLU A 84 12.57 -16.26 12.64
CA GLU A 84 11.93 -17.21 11.73
C GLU A 84 12.74 -18.51 11.60
N ALA A 85 14.07 -18.43 11.62
CA ALA A 85 14.94 -19.61 11.63
C ALA A 85 14.80 -20.49 12.89
N LEU A 86 14.31 -19.93 14.01
CA LEU A 86 14.03 -20.67 15.25
C LEU A 86 12.63 -21.27 15.27
N LEU A 87 11.74 -20.84 14.36
CA LEU A 87 10.37 -21.34 14.31
C LEU A 87 10.32 -22.71 13.63
N PRO A 88 9.34 -23.56 14.02
CA PRO A 88 9.03 -24.73 13.22
C PRO A 88 8.61 -24.32 11.80
N PRO A 89 8.73 -25.24 10.81
CA PRO A 89 8.35 -24.98 9.43
C PRO A 89 6.95 -24.37 9.33
N ARG A 90 6.82 -23.35 8.48
CA ARG A 90 5.57 -22.64 8.29
C ARG A 90 4.46 -23.60 7.79
N PRO A 91 3.34 -23.73 8.52
CA PRO A 91 2.22 -24.55 8.06
C PRO A 91 1.50 -23.88 6.89
N LEU A 92 0.62 -24.63 6.25
CA LEU A 92 -0.21 -24.11 5.15
C LEU A 92 -1.07 -22.95 5.66
N HIS A 93 -1.01 -21.80 4.98
CA HIS A 93 -1.85 -20.67 5.32
C HIS A 93 -3.32 -20.99 4.99
N PRO A 94 -4.31 -20.62 5.83
CA PRO A 94 -5.73 -20.91 5.58
C PRO A 94 -6.26 -20.36 4.25
N THR A 95 -5.69 -19.27 3.75
CA THR A 95 -6.00 -18.70 2.42
C THR A 95 -5.44 -19.53 1.27
N ASP A 96 -4.32 -20.23 1.48
CA ASP A 96 -3.68 -21.07 0.46
C ASP A 96 -4.28 -22.48 0.44
N TRP A 97 -5.05 -22.85 1.47
CA TRP A 97 -5.80 -24.08 1.50
C TRP A 97 -6.85 -24.12 0.39
N LYS A 98 -6.76 -25.16 -0.44
CA LYS A 98 -7.69 -25.41 -1.53
C LYS A 98 -8.61 -26.56 -1.14
N SER A 99 -9.90 -26.30 -1.16
CA SER A 99 -10.90 -27.35 -0.97
C SER A 99 -10.69 -28.45 -2.00
N PRO A 100 -10.64 -29.73 -1.59
CA PRO A 100 -10.61 -30.81 -2.54
C PRO A 100 -11.88 -30.80 -3.41
N LEU A 101 -11.73 -31.28 -4.64
CA LEU A 101 -12.85 -31.42 -5.56
C LEU A 101 -13.82 -32.46 -5.03
N MET A 102 -15.11 -32.15 -5.06
CA MET A 102 -16.15 -33.10 -4.68
C MET A 102 -16.10 -34.33 -5.60
N PRO A 103 -16.09 -35.57 -5.03
CA PRO A 103 -16.20 -36.79 -5.82
C PRO A 103 -17.40 -36.78 -6.76
N ALA A 104 -17.22 -37.26 -8.00
CA ALA A 104 -18.25 -37.19 -9.04
C ALA A 104 -19.59 -37.83 -8.65
N HIS A 105 -19.56 -38.95 -7.91
CA HIS A 105 -20.77 -39.63 -7.44
C HIS A 105 -21.54 -38.81 -6.38
N LEU A 106 -20.84 -38.09 -5.49
CA LEU A 106 -21.46 -37.19 -4.52
C LEU A 106 -22.04 -35.95 -5.20
N LYS A 107 -21.35 -35.46 -6.24
CA LYS A 107 -21.84 -34.35 -7.06
C LYS A 107 -23.13 -34.70 -7.79
N GLN A 108 -23.21 -35.90 -8.38
CA GLN A 108 -24.44 -36.40 -9.02
C GLN A 108 -25.60 -36.50 -8.02
N LEU A 109 -25.35 -37.03 -6.82
CA LEU A 109 -26.34 -37.07 -5.73
C LEU A 109 -26.83 -35.67 -5.33
N GLU A 110 -25.91 -34.70 -5.23
CA GLU A 110 -26.27 -33.31 -4.94
C GLU A 110 -27.10 -32.68 -6.08
N ASP A 111 -26.69 -32.89 -7.34
CA ASP A 111 -27.38 -32.36 -8.52
C ASP A 111 -28.79 -32.96 -8.67
N ASP A 112 -28.97 -34.25 -8.39
CA ASP A 112 -30.27 -34.92 -8.47
C ASP A 112 -31.21 -34.52 -7.31
N ALA A 113 -30.66 -34.34 -6.11
CA ALA A 113 -31.41 -33.75 -5.00
C ALA A 113 -31.86 -32.32 -5.32
N LEU A 114 -30.99 -31.50 -5.94
CA LEU A 114 -31.34 -30.14 -6.36
C LEU A 114 -32.49 -30.09 -7.37
N LYS A 115 -32.57 -31.04 -8.30
CA LYS A 115 -33.64 -31.09 -9.32
C LYS A 115 -35.02 -31.42 -8.75
N THR A 116 -35.08 -32.07 -7.60
CA THR A 116 -36.33 -32.53 -6.96
C THR A 116 -36.83 -31.58 -5.87
N MET A 117 -36.04 -30.57 -5.50
CA MET A 117 -36.32 -29.66 -4.39
C MET A 117 -37.13 -28.43 -4.80
N SER A 118 -38.04 -28.01 -3.92
CA SER A 118 -38.71 -26.71 -4.06
C SER A 118 -37.82 -25.58 -3.55
N PHE A 119 -38.09 -24.33 -3.94
CA PHE A 119 -37.36 -23.16 -3.44
C PHE A 119 -37.41 -23.04 -1.91
N HIS A 120 -38.53 -23.44 -1.30
CA HIS A 120 -38.69 -23.45 0.16
C HIS A 120 -37.70 -24.42 0.82
N ASP A 121 -37.50 -25.60 0.25
CA ASP A 121 -36.58 -26.61 0.80
C ASP A 121 -35.11 -26.17 0.66
N VAL A 122 -34.78 -25.42 -0.39
CA VAL A 122 -33.45 -24.82 -0.54
C VAL A 122 -33.17 -23.80 0.57
N CYS A 123 -34.19 -23.03 0.98
CA CYS A 123 -34.08 -22.04 2.06
C CYS A 123 -33.91 -22.67 3.45
N THR A 124 -34.49 -23.85 3.70
CA THR A 124 -34.37 -24.55 5.00
C THR A 124 -33.02 -25.25 5.18
N LYS A 125 -32.20 -25.36 4.13
CA LYS A 125 -30.83 -25.95 4.13
C LYS A 125 -30.72 -27.43 4.53
N ASP A 126 -31.82 -28.07 4.90
CA ASP A 126 -31.87 -29.49 5.33
C ASP A 126 -32.07 -30.49 4.19
N TRP A 127 -32.10 -30.02 2.94
CA TRP A 127 -32.36 -30.84 1.76
C TRP A 127 -31.19 -31.73 1.31
N LYS A 128 -29.99 -31.51 1.84
CA LYS A 128 -28.78 -32.15 1.34
C LYS A 128 -28.75 -33.63 1.73
N PRO A 129 -28.44 -34.54 0.79
CA PRO A 129 -28.24 -35.95 1.11
C PRO A 129 -27.16 -36.14 2.18
N GLU A 130 -27.37 -37.10 3.08
CA GLU A 130 -26.42 -37.43 4.16
C GLU A 130 -24.97 -37.63 3.66
N PRO A 131 -24.70 -38.34 2.55
CA PRO A 131 -23.32 -38.49 2.06
C PRO A 131 -22.65 -37.17 1.67
N VAL A 132 -23.41 -36.23 1.08
CA VAL A 132 -22.92 -34.90 0.68
C VAL A 132 -22.67 -34.05 1.92
N ARG A 133 -23.55 -34.14 2.92
CA ARG A 133 -23.41 -33.42 4.19
C ARG A 133 -22.19 -33.93 4.97
N ALA A 134 -22.01 -35.24 5.07
CA ALA A 134 -20.86 -35.88 5.70
C ALA A 134 -19.55 -35.45 5.04
N TRP A 135 -19.48 -35.44 3.70
CA TRP A 135 -18.30 -34.97 2.97
C TRP A 135 -18.01 -33.50 3.26
N ARG A 136 -19.01 -32.61 3.21
CA ARG A 136 -18.84 -31.18 3.51
C ARG A 136 -18.37 -30.94 4.95
N GLU A 137 -18.86 -31.70 5.92
CA GLU A 137 -18.40 -31.62 7.30
C GLU A 137 -16.95 -32.10 7.45
N GLU A 138 -16.53 -33.13 6.72
CA GLU A 138 -15.12 -33.55 6.69
C GLU A 138 -14.22 -32.43 6.17
N ILE A 139 -14.57 -31.84 5.03
CA ILE A 139 -13.81 -30.72 4.44
C ILE A 139 -13.75 -29.52 5.39
N LYS A 140 -14.84 -29.26 6.12
CA LYS A 140 -14.88 -28.21 7.14
C LYS A 140 -13.96 -28.54 8.32
N ARG A 141 -13.91 -29.80 8.77
CA ARG A 141 -13.00 -30.23 9.83
C ARG A 141 -11.54 -30.13 9.39
N GLU A 142 -11.21 -30.56 8.17
CA GLU A 142 -9.86 -30.39 7.62
C GLU A 142 -9.44 -28.91 7.55
N LYS A 143 -10.33 -28.04 7.04
CA LYS A 143 -10.05 -26.60 7.00
C LYS A 143 -9.83 -26.03 8.42
N ALA A 144 -10.68 -26.43 9.37
CA ALA A 144 -10.54 -25.99 10.76
C ALA A 144 -9.24 -26.49 11.42
N GLN A 145 -8.77 -27.69 11.05
CA GLN A 145 -7.47 -28.19 11.50
C GLN A 145 -6.32 -27.35 10.93
N VAL A 146 -6.36 -27.01 9.63
CA VAL A 146 -5.36 -26.12 9.02
C VAL A 146 -5.36 -24.75 9.68
N GLU A 147 -6.55 -24.20 9.96
CA GLU A 147 -6.71 -22.93 10.68
C GLU A 147 -6.14 -23.01 12.09
N ALA A 148 -6.45 -24.05 12.86
CA ALA A 148 -5.91 -24.26 14.20
C ALA A 148 -4.38 -24.40 14.20
N THR A 149 -3.82 -25.19 13.28
CA THR A 149 -2.35 -25.33 13.15
C THR A 149 -1.69 -24.00 12.78
N TRP A 150 -2.33 -23.21 11.92
CA TRP A 150 -1.84 -21.87 11.57
C TRP A 150 -1.90 -20.91 12.77
N GLU A 151 -2.98 -20.94 13.55
CA GLU A 151 -3.14 -20.12 14.75
C GLU A 151 -2.11 -20.47 15.82
N GLU A 152 -1.88 -21.76 16.09
CA GLU A 152 -0.84 -22.23 17.02
C GLU A 152 0.55 -21.75 16.58
N TRP A 153 0.89 -21.93 15.31
CA TRP A 153 2.16 -21.45 14.76
C TRP A 153 2.29 -19.92 14.84
N SER A 154 1.22 -19.19 14.51
CA SER A 154 1.21 -17.73 14.56
C SER A 154 1.35 -17.22 15.99
N ALA A 155 0.69 -17.85 16.96
CA ALA A 155 0.80 -17.51 18.37
C ALA A 155 2.23 -17.71 18.88
N LEU A 156 2.86 -18.83 18.51
CA LEU A 156 4.25 -19.11 18.86
C LEU A 156 5.20 -18.09 18.23
N ARG A 157 4.99 -17.72 16.96
CA ARG A 157 5.74 -16.62 16.32
C ARG A 157 5.57 -15.31 17.09
N ASP A 158 4.34 -14.92 17.39
CA ASP A 158 4.05 -13.65 18.04
C ASP A 158 4.63 -13.60 19.47
N GLU A 159 4.67 -14.75 20.17
CA GLU A 159 5.37 -14.90 21.44
C GLU A 159 6.88 -14.68 21.31
N ARG A 160 7.53 -15.31 20.33
CA ARG A 160 8.97 -15.09 20.06
C ARG A 160 9.28 -13.64 19.73
N TYR A 161 8.45 -12.99 18.94
CA TYR A 161 8.64 -11.58 18.59
C TYR A 161 8.56 -10.69 19.84
N ARG A 162 7.62 -11.00 20.75
CA ARG A 162 7.50 -10.31 22.04
C ARG A 162 8.69 -10.56 22.96
N GLU A 163 9.17 -11.80 23.09
CA GLU A 163 10.34 -12.16 23.90
C GLU A 163 11.60 -11.39 23.48
N HIS A 164 11.75 -11.15 22.18
CA HIS A 164 12.90 -10.47 21.60
C HIS A 164 12.70 -8.96 21.41
N ASN A 165 11.65 -8.39 22.01
CA ASN A 165 11.36 -6.95 21.97
C ASN A 165 11.25 -6.41 20.53
N TYR A 166 10.74 -7.22 19.60
CA TYR A 166 10.58 -6.85 18.20
C TYR A 166 9.65 -5.64 18.04
N ASP A 167 8.62 -5.53 18.89
CA ASP A 167 7.66 -4.42 18.85
C ASP A 167 8.34 -3.06 19.06
N ALA A 168 9.29 -2.97 20.00
CA ALA A 168 10.03 -1.72 20.25
C ALA A 168 10.95 -1.36 19.07
N LEU A 169 11.50 -2.36 18.40
CA LEU A 169 12.31 -2.19 17.19
C LEU A 169 11.46 -1.75 15.99
N GLU A 170 10.24 -2.28 15.86
CA GLU A 170 9.26 -1.82 14.88
C GLU A 170 8.79 -0.39 15.19
N GLU A 171 8.58 -0.03 16.45
CA GLU A 171 8.30 1.35 16.87
C GLU A 171 9.44 2.31 16.52
N ALA A 172 10.70 1.93 16.78
CA ALA A 172 11.86 2.74 16.43
C ALA A 172 11.96 2.97 14.91
N PHE A 173 11.74 1.92 14.12
CA PHE A 173 11.66 2.03 12.67
C PHE A 173 10.53 2.98 12.24
N ASN A 174 9.33 2.81 12.80
CA ASN A 174 8.19 3.68 12.48
C ASN A 174 8.42 5.14 12.87
N ALA A 175 9.14 5.39 13.96
CA ALA A 175 9.54 6.73 14.38
C ALA A 175 10.50 7.37 13.35
N HIS A 176 11.48 6.63 12.83
CA HIS A 176 12.37 7.12 11.78
C HIS A 176 11.64 7.35 10.45
N SER A 177 10.72 6.48 10.06
CA SER A 177 9.89 6.72 8.87
C SER A 177 8.97 7.93 9.03
N ASN A 178 8.46 8.19 10.24
CA ASN A 178 7.69 9.41 10.52
C ASN A 178 8.56 10.66 10.41
N GLU A 179 9.76 10.64 10.98
CA GLU A 179 10.72 11.74 10.91
C GLU A 179 11.08 12.08 9.46
N GLU A 180 11.41 11.08 8.64
CA GLU A 180 11.67 11.25 7.21
C GLU A 180 10.48 11.88 6.48
N TRP A 181 9.28 11.37 6.73
CA TRP A 181 8.04 11.88 6.14
C TRP A 181 7.81 13.36 6.51
N GLU A 182 7.96 13.72 7.79
CA GLU A 182 7.76 15.08 8.27
C GLU A 182 8.76 16.07 7.65
N ILE A 183 10.03 15.68 7.54
CA ILE A 183 11.06 16.49 6.87
C ILE A 183 10.69 16.67 5.40
N GLY A 184 10.32 15.60 4.71
CA GLY A 184 9.94 15.66 3.30
C GLY A 184 8.72 16.55 3.06
N MET A 185 7.71 16.50 3.94
CA MET A 185 6.56 17.41 3.88
C MET A 185 6.95 18.88 4.12
N ARG A 186 7.92 19.15 5.00
CA ARG A 186 8.46 20.52 5.20
C ARG A 186 9.16 21.03 3.95
N ILE A 187 9.96 20.19 3.27
CA ILE A 187 10.62 20.52 2.00
C ILE A 187 9.58 20.88 0.93
N CYS A 188 8.51 20.10 0.80
CA CYS A 188 7.45 20.39 -0.16
C CYS A 188 6.75 21.72 0.12
N ALA A 189 6.58 22.11 1.39
CA ALA A 189 5.89 23.32 1.81
C ALA A 189 6.67 24.62 1.54
N ILE A 190 8.00 24.61 1.65
CA ILE A 190 8.85 25.79 1.42
C ILE A 190 8.88 26.11 -0.07
N PRO A 191 8.54 27.32 -0.54
CA PRO A 191 8.61 27.65 -1.97
C PRO A 191 10.06 27.56 -2.48
N ALA A 192 10.26 26.92 -3.63
CA ALA A 192 11.56 26.91 -4.31
C ALA A 192 11.71 28.17 -5.15
N GLN A 193 12.85 28.83 -5.05
CA GLN A 193 13.18 30.06 -5.77
C GLN A 193 14.14 29.81 -6.95
N THR A 194 14.77 28.64 -7.01
CA THR A 194 15.66 28.21 -8.10
C THR A 194 15.26 26.86 -8.68
N LEU A 195 15.88 26.51 -9.81
CA LEU A 195 15.71 25.19 -10.44
C LEU A 195 16.29 24.08 -9.56
N GLU A 196 17.38 24.35 -8.86
CA GLU A 196 18.01 23.43 -7.91
C GLU A 196 17.08 23.15 -6.72
N GLY A 197 16.41 24.18 -6.18
CA GLY A 197 15.37 23.99 -5.16
C GLY A 197 14.17 23.18 -5.68
N MET A 198 13.79 23.37 -6.95
CA MET A 198 12.76 22.55 -7.59
C MET A 198 13.21 21.09 -7.74
N ALA A 199 14.48 20.85 -8.09
CA ALA A 199 15.04 19.50 -8.21
C ALA A 199 15.03 18.75 -6.88
N VAL A 200 15.33 19.43 -5.76
CA VAL A 200 15.20 18.86 -4.41
C VAL A 200 13.77 18.39 -4.15
N LYS A 201 12.77 19.23 -4.44
CA LYS A 201 11.36 18.86 -4.26
C LYS A 201 10.92 17.66 -5.09
N LEU A 202 11.37 17.57 -6.34
CA LEU A 202 11.07 16.42 -7.20
C LEU A 202 11.67 15.13 -6.63
N ARG A 203 12.92 15.18 -6.17
CA ARG A 203 13.58 14.03 -5.52
C ARG A 203 12.85 13.59 -4.25
N VAL A 204 12.43 14.53 -3.41
CA VAL A 204 11.66 14.25 -2.20
C VAL A 204 10.29 13.65 -2.54
N SER A 205 9.62 14.20 -3.55
CA SER A 205 8.32 13.69 -4.02
C SER A 205 8.40 12.24 -4.50
N ASP A 206 9.45 11.92 -5.26
CA ASP A 206 9.73 10.56 -5.73
C ASP A 206 10.03 9.62 -4.56
N ARG A 207 10.95 10.01 -3.66
CA ARG A 207 11.30 9.20 -2.47
C ARG A 207 10.11 8.88 -1.57
N LEU A 208 9.22 9.85 -1.34
CA LEU A 208 8.01 9.64 -0.53
C LEU A 208 6.89 8.92 -1.31
N GLY A 209 7.06 8.68 -2.60
CA GLY A 209 6.04 8.07 -3.46
C GLY A 209 4.76 8.91 -3.56
N LEU A 210 4.86 10.24 -3.56
CA LEU A 210 3.66 11.12 -3.55
C LEU A 210 2.81 10.96 -4.82
N GLU A 211 3.43 10.57 -5.94
CA GLU A 211 2.75 10.29 -7.21
C GLU A 211 1.76 9.12 -7.08
N ASP A 212 2.16 8.08 -6.35
CA ASP A 212 1.31 6.91 -6.07
C ASP A 212 0.15 7.26 -5.15
N PHE A 213 0.34 8.20 -4.22
CA PHE A 213 -0.73 8.69 -3.35
C PHE A 213 -1.79 9.46 -4.13
N ALA A 214 -1.38 10.32 -5.07
CA ALA A 214 -2.31 11.03 -5.95
C ALA A 214 -3.10 10.06 -6.83
N GLY A 215 -2.44 9.02 -7.37
CA GLY A 215 -3.09 7.95 -8.14
C GLY A 215 -4.12 7.14 -7.32
N ARG A 216 -3.77 6.77 -6.08
CA ARG A 216 -4.67 6.01 -5.18
C ARG A 216 -5.84 6.84 -4.66
N ALA A 217 -5.63 8.12 -4.35
CA ALA A 217 -6.70 9.04 -3.96
C ALA A 217 -7.69 9.29 -5.12
N PHE A 218 -7.18 9.42 -6.35
CA PHE A 218 -7.98 9.53 -7.56
C PHE A 218 -8.78 8.25 -7.85
N GLN A 219 -8.18 7.07 -7.66
CA GLN A 219 -8.87 5.78 -7.78
C GLN A 219 -9.94 5.57 -6.71
N ARG A 220 -9.69 5.95 -5.44
CA ARG A 220 -10.71 5.95 -4.38
C ARG A 220 -11.86 6.91 -4.70
N ARG A 221 -11.58 8.12 -5.21
CA ARG A 221 -12.59 9.11 -5.59
C ARG A 221 -13.43 8.67 -6.79
N ARG A 222 -12.85 7.91 -7.74
CA ARG A 222 -13.61 7.23 -8.82
C ARG A 222 -14.51 6.12 -8.29
N ARG A 223 -14.07 5.36 -7.28
CA ARG A 223 -14.88 4.31 -6.64
C ARG A 223 -16.05 4.85 -5.82
N THR A 224 -15.93 6.05 -5.24
CA THR A 224 -16.99 6.66 -4.41
C THR A 224 -17.97 7.53 -5.18
N GLY A 225 -17.86 7.66 -6.51
CA GLY A 225 -18.89 8.32 -7.34
C GLY A 225 -19.17 9.79 -6.99
N ALA A 226 -18.29 10.46 -6.26
CA ALA A 226 -18.50 11.85 -5.85
C ALA A 226 -18.29 12.78 -7.05
N ARG A 227 -19.38 13.13 -7.74
CA ARG A 227 -19.43 14.26 -8.68
C ARG A 227 -19.13 15.55 -7.92
N LEU A 228 -18.27 16.40 -8.50
CA LEU A 228 -18.05 17.77 -8.06
C LEU A 228 -19.41 18.50 -7.93
N PRO A 229 -19.67 19.24 -6.84
CA PRO A 229 -20.76 20.21 -6.84
C PRO A 229 -20.41 21.29 -7.86
N THR A 230 -21.18 21.32 -8.95
CA THR A 230 -21.15 22.40 -9.92
C THR A 230 -21.81 23.62 -9.28
N HIS A 231 -21.02 24.48 -8.64
CA HIS A 231 -21.48 25.83 -8.37
C HIS A 231 -21.48 26.61 -9.69
N GLY A 232 -22.70 26.92 -10.13
CA GLY A 232 -22.96 27.58 -11.41
C GLY A 232 -22.52 29.04 -11.44
N ARG A 233 -22.14 29.48 -12.63
CA ARG A 233 -22.29 30.87 -13.07
C ARG A 233 -22.47 30.88 -14.59
N LYS A 234 -23.67 31.26 -15.05
CA LYS A 234 -23.86 31.81 -16.40
C LYS A 234 -23.14 33.16 -16.46
N PRO A 235 -22.64 33.56 -17.65
CA PRO A 235 -23.39 34.57 -18.37
C PRO A 235 -23.48 34.36 -19.89
N ASN A 236 -24.50 35.02 -20.42
CA ASN A 236 -24.98 35.21 -21.78
C ASN A 236 -23.93 35.53 -22.86
N GLY A 237 -24.19 35.04 -24.08
CA GLY A 237 -24.40 35.90 -25.26
C GLY A 237 -23.26 36.11 -26.26
N PHE A 238 -23.60 35.93 -27.54
CA PHE A 238 -22.83 36.16 -28.80
C PHE A 238 -21.83 35.05 -29.17
N GLY A 239 -21.85 34.40 -30.34
CA GLY A 239 -22.63 34.54 -31.56
C GLY A 239 -21.77 34.05 -32.75
N THR A 240 -22.27 33.08 -33.53
CA THR A 240 -21.82 32.68 -34.90
C THR A 240 -20.42 32.02 -35.01
N THR A 241 -20.10 31.01 -35.84
CA THR A 241 -20.65 30.43 -37.09
C THR A 241 -20.18 28.96 -37.23
N ALA A 242 -21.03 28.13 -37.84
CA ALA A 242 -20.81 26.95 -38.69
C ALA A 242 -19.41 26.31 -38.82
N ALA A 243 -19.36 24.98 -38.71
CA ALA A 243 -19.11 24.11 -39.87
C ALA A 243 -19.30 22.62 -39.54
N GLU A 244 -20.16 22.03 -40.34
CA GLU A 244 -20.49 20.62 -40.56
C GLU A 244 -19.30 19.87 -41.20
N ALA A 245 -18.99 18.65 -40.76
CA ALA A 245 -18.32 17.63 -41.59
C ALA A 245 -18.45 16.23 -40.96
N THR A 246 -19.43 15.51 -41.48
CA THR A 246 -19.51 14.05 -41.62
C THR A 246 -18.18 13.45 -42.13
N SER A 247 -17.76 12.28 -41.62
CA SER A 247 -17.07 11.20 -42.40
C SER A 247 -16.48 10.13 -41.45
N THR A 248 -17.11 8.95 -41.31
CA THR A 248 -16.76 7.67 -41.96
C THR A 248 -15.69 6.83 -41.21
N ASN A 249 -16.15 5.77 -40.54
CA ASN A 249 -15.39 4.55 -40.20
C ASN A 249 -15.43 3.57 -41.40
N PRO A 250 -14.72 2.41 -41.40
CA PRO A 250 -13.31 2.07 -41.12
C PRO A 250 -12.73 1.31 -42.37
N PRO A 251 -11.65 0.47 -42.37
CA PRO A 251 -11.64 -0.85 -41.72
C PRO A 251 -10.26 -1.46 -41.30
N HIS A 252 -10.37 -2.56 -40.55
CA HIS A 252 -9.46 -3.70 -40.32
C HIS A 252 -8.19 -3.88 -41.18
N THR A 253 -7.09 -4.22 -40.50
CA THR A 253 -6.05 -5.21 -40.90
C THR A 253 -5.29 -5.68 -39.63
N SER A 254 -5.56 -6.88 -39.12
CA SER A 254 -4.78 -8.13 -39.29
C SER A 254 -3.39 -8.20 -38.61
N LYS A 255 -3.32 -9.11 -37.62
CA LYS A 255 -2.14 -9.83 -37.07
C LYS A 255 -1.14 -10.32 -38.15
N PRO A 256 0.15 -10.55 -37.83
CA PRO A 256 0.65 -11.78 -37.13
C PRO A 256 1.71 -11.48 -36.05
N ALA A 257 1.75 -12.19 -34.91
CA ALA A 257 2.43 -13.48 -34.67
C ALA A 257 3.90 -13.53 -35.12
N ALA A 258 4.82 -13.41 -34.15
CA ALA A 258 6.18 -13.93 -34.26
C ALA A 258 6.63 -14.47 -32.89
N SER A 259 7.03 -15.74 -32.91
CA SER A 259 7.61 -16.52 -31.83
C SER A 259 9.14 -16.41 -31.83
N ARG A 260 9.75 -16.90 -30.73
CA ARG A 260 11.18 -17.19 -30.47
C ARG A 260 11.97 -15.95 -30.01
N TRP A 261 12.76 -15.97 -28.93
CA TRP A 261 13.40 -17.04 -28.17
C TRP A 261 13.30 -16.77 -26.66
#